data_AF-A0A960KG08-F1
#
_entry.id   AF-A0A960KG08-F1
#
_cell.length_a   1.000
_cell.length_b   1.000
_cell.length_c   1.000
_cell.angle_alpha   90.00
_cell.angle_beta   90.00
_cell.angle_gamma   90.00
#
_symmetry.space_group_name_H-M   'P 1'
#
loop_
_entity.id
_entity.type
_entity.pdbx_description
1 polymer ?
#
loop_
_entity_poly.entity_id
_entity_poly.type
_entity_poly.pdbx_seq_one_letter_code
_entity_poly.pdbx_strand_id
1 'polypeptide(L)'
;MGLLRYMSWLVLLSLFLAVSGCHPNYERTLHSGTIHDDDIEEPLSAAAKQYETVLIRSNELIEMVKQRQFEVFYQQAFAPNLKKEISQKSLVSLLENVEKEFGAMQGYKPMQWYFHISTENGVAYVMSQKIVDYEKERYHFRFVFAQGGDLRQIIGFHIGPRR
;
A
#
# COMPACT_ATOMS: atom_id res chain seq x y z
N MET A 1 -33.35 35.58 -43.53
CA MET A 1 -33.74 34.51 -42.58
C MET A 1 -32.70 33.38 -42.59
N GLY A 2 -31.47 33.64 -42.13
CA GLY A 2 -30.37 32.66 -42.24
C GLY A 2 -29.50 32.49 -40.99
N LEU A 3 -29.67 33.33 -39.96
CA LEU A 3 -28.78 33.35 -38.79
C LEU A 3 -29.32 32.59 -37.57
N LEU A 4 -30.63 32.35 -37.48
CA LEU A 4 -31.23 31.65 -36.33
C LEU A 4 -31.12 30.11 -36.39
N ARG A 5 -30.75 29.52 -37.53
CA ARG A 5 -30.71 28.05 -37.69
C ARG A 5 -29.41 27.39 -37.23
N TYR A 6 -28.32 28.15 -37.11
CA TYR A 6 -27.01 27.61 -36.71
C TYR A 6 -26.74 27.71 -35.20
N MET A 7 -27.43 28.62 -34.49
CA MET A 7 -27.28 28.77 -33.03
C MET A 7 -27.78 27.56 -32.23
N SER A 8 -28.76 26.80 -32.75
CA SER A 8 -29.31 25.65 -32.03
C SER A 8 -28.42 24.41 -32.08
N TRP A 9 -27.55 24.27 -33.08
CA TRP A 9 -26.59 23.14 -33.18
C TRP A 9 -25.37 23.32 -32.28
N LEU A 10 -24.92 24.56 -32.07
CA LEU A 10 -23.78 24.87 -31.19
C LEU A 10 -24.10 24.65 -29.70
N VAL A 11 -25.35 24.85 -29.28
CA VAL A 11 -25.78 24.65 -27.89
C VAL A 11 -25.97 23.16 -27.55
N LEU A 12 -26.28 22.32 -28.54
CA LEU A 12 -26.38 20.87 -28.37
C LEU A 12 -25.00 20.18 -28.33
N LEU A 13 -24.00 20.74 -29.01
CA LEU A 13 -22.63 20.20 -29.01
C LEU A 13 -21.88 20.52 -27.71
N SER A 14 -22.20 21.62 -27.04
CA SER A 14 -21.56 22.01 -25.77
C SER A 14 -22.05 21.21 -24.56
N LEU A 15 -23.24 20.59 -24.62
CA LEU A 15 -23.76 19.75 -23.54
C LEU A 15 -23.10 18.36 -23.47
N PHE A 16 -22.43 17.90 -24.54
CA PHE A 16 -21.80 16.57 -24.58
C PHE A 16 -20.39 16.52 -23.98
N LEU A 17 -19.77 17.66 -23.65
CA LEU A 17 -18.41 17.71 -23.11
C LEU A 17 -18.35 17.79 -21.57
N ALA A 18 -19.50 17.83 -20.90
CA ALA A 18 -19.58 17.90 -19.43
C ALA A 18 -19.43 16.53 -18.73
N VAL A 19 -19.00 15.47 -19.45
CA VAL A 19 -18.73 14.14 -18.89
C VAL A 19 -17.23 13.86 -18.90
N SER A 20 -16.43 14.72 -18.26
CA SER A 20 -14.98 14.52 -18.19
C SER A 20 -14.49 14.83 -16.79
N GLY A 21 -14.28 13.80 -15.97
CA GLY A 21 -13.48 13.93 -14.75
C GLY A 21 -13.78 12.99 -13.58
N CYS A 22 -14.84 12.19 -13.62
CA CYS A 22 -15.04 11.18 -12.59
C CYS A 22 -14.10 10.00 -12.88
N HIS A 23 -12.91 10.03 -12.27
CA HIS A 23 -12.02 8.87 -12.28
C HIS A 23 -12.69 7.78 -11.41
N PRO A 24 -13.06 6.62 -11.98
CA PRO A 24 -13.69 5.57 -11.19
C PRO A 24 -12.69 5.05 -10.16
N ASN A 25 -13.11 4.98 -8.89
CA ASN A 25 -12.36 4.27 -7.88
C ASN A 25 -12.51 2.77 -8.16
N TYR A 26 -11.38 2.07 -8.22
CA TYR A 26 -11.33 0.63 -8.44
C TYR A 26 -10.59 -0.01 -7.28
N GLU A 27 -11.19 -1.04 -6.67
CA GLU A 27 -10.57 -1.80 -5.58
C GLU A 27 -10.58 -3.29 -5.90
N ARG A 28 -9.47 -3.96 -5.58
CA ARG A 28 -9.32 -5.41 -5.70
C ARG A 28 -8.40 -5.93 -4.63
N THR A 29 -8.71 -7.11 -4.09
CA THR A 29 -7.84 -7.82 -3.15
C THR A 29 -7.32 -9.12 -3.76
N LEU A 30 -6.10 -9.48 -3.41
CA LEU A 30 -5.44 -10.75 -3.75
C LEU A 30 -4.67 -11.20 -2.53
N HIS A 31 -4.75 -12.47 -2.14
CA HIS A 31 -4.00 -12.98 -1.00
C HIS A 31 -3.64 -14.45 -1.16
N SER A 32 -2.63 -14.90 -0.41
CA SER A 32 -2.38 -16.31 -0.16
C SER A 32 -3.41 -16.86 0.81
N GLY A 33 -3.64 -18.17 0.75
CA GLY A 33 -4.56 -18.85 1.64
C GLY A 33 -6.04 -18.55 1.32
N THR A 34 -6.88 -18.62 2.34
CA THR A 34 -8.34 -18.54 2.21
C THR A 34 -8.91 -17.38 3.00
N ILE A 35 -10.18 -17.06 2.78
CA ILE A 35 -10.91 -16.07 3.59
C ILE A 35 -10.98 -16.43 5.08
N HIS A 36 -10.75 -17.71 5.43
CA HIS A 36 -10.77 -18.22 6.80
C HIS A 36 -9.37 -18.34 7.39
N ASP A 37 -8.34 -18.33 6.55
CA ASP A 37 -6.94 -18.42 6.96
C ASP A 37 -6.05 -17.71 5.94
N ASP A 38 -5.73 -16.46 6.24
CA ASP A 38 -4.85 -15.57 5.46
C ASP A 38 -3.38 -15.64 5.91
N ASP A 39 -3.05 -16.56 6.84
CA ASP A 39 -1.72 -16.80 7.38
C ASP A 39 -1.04 -18.03 6.74
N ILE A 40 -1.18 -18.17 5.42
CA ILE A 40 -0.66 -19.31 4.66
C ILE A 40 0.45 -18.83 3.72
N GLU A 41 1.52 -19.61 3.62
CA GLU A 41 2.57 -19.41 2.61
C GLU A 41 2.22 -20.08 1.30
N GLU A 42 2.17 -19.29 0.22
CA GLU A 42 1.92 -19.81 -1.12
C GLU A 42 2.71 -19.00 -2.17
N PRO A 43 3.14 -19.63 -3.26
CA PRO A 43 3.64 -18.91 -4.42
C PRO A 43 2.63 -17.85 -4.89
N LEU A 44 3.14 -16.74 -5.44
CA LEU A 44 2.27 -15.73 -6.06
C LEU A 44 1.43 -16.39 -7.16
N SER A 45 0.13 -16.17 -7.10
CA SER A 45 -0.77 -16.54 -8.19
C SER A 45 -0.40 -15.78 -9.48
N ALA A 46 -0.84 -16.29 -10.63
CA ALA A 46 -0.62 -15.61 -11.92
C ALA A 46 -1.11 -14.15 -11.92
N ALA A 47 -2.23 -13.87 -11.25
CA ALA A 47 -2.78 -12.52 -11.12
C ALA A 47 -1.96 -11.60 -10.18
N ALA A 48 -1.28 -12.19 -9.19
CA ALA A 48 -0.48 -11.47 -8.21
C ALA A 48 1.00 -11.32 -8.61
N LYS A 49 1.46 -12.05 -9.64
CA LYS A 49 2.86 -12.07 -10.06
C LYS A 49 3.44 -10.69 -10.38
N GLN A 50 2.62 -9.78 -10.90
CA GLN A 50 2.99 -8.38 -11.15
C GLN A 50 3.40 -7.60 -9.88
N TYR A 51 3.05 -8.08 -8.68
CA TYR A 51 3.37 -7.47 -7.39
C TYR A 51 4.55 -8.15 -6.67
N GLU A 52 5.32 -8.98 -7.37
CA GLU A 52 6.47 -9.67 -6.79
C GLU A 52 7.50 -8.73 -6.16
N THR A 53 7.84 -7.63 -6.84
CA THR A 53 8.74 -6.60 -6.30
C THR A 53 8.20 -6.01 -5.00
N VAL A 54 6.88 -5.84 -4.88
CA VAL A 54 6.23 -5.30 -3.68
C VAL A 54 6.34 -6.30 -2.52
N LEU A 55 6.17 -7.61 -2.78
CA LEU A 55 6.37 -8.66 -1.77
C LEU A 55 7.81 -8.67 -1.27
N ILE A 56 8.77 -8.73 -2.21
CA ILE A 56 10.20 -8.74 -1.90
C ILE A 56 10.56 -7.53 -1.06
N ARG A 57 10.14 -6.33 -1.49
CA ARG A 57 10.43 -5.11 -0.75
C ARG A 57 9.79 -5.09 0.63
N SER A 58 8.55 -5.55 0.76
CA SER A 58 7.88 -5.66 2.06
C SER A 58 8.63 -6.58 3.01
N ASN A 59 9.13 -7.72 2.51
CA ASN A 59 9.94 -8.66 3.30
C ASN A 59 11.27 -8.04 3.74
N GLU A 60 12.00 -7.36 2.84
CA GLU A 60 13.23 -6.63 3.18
C GLU A 60 12.99 -5.59 4.27
N LEU A 61 11.89 -4.85 4.17
CA LEU A 61 11.52 -3.83 5.15
C LEU A 61 11.18 -4.44 6.52
N ILE A 62 10.51 -5.60 6.56
CA ILE A 62 10.27 -6.33 7.82
C ILE A 62 11.58 -6.85 8.40
N GLU A 63 12.51 -7.37 7.59
CA GLU A 63 13.83 -7.79 8.07
C GLU A 63 14.60 -6.64 8.71
N MET A 64 14.55 -5.42 8.15
CA MET A 64 15.17 -4.25 8.77
C MET A 64 14.57 -3.98 10.16
N VAL A 65 13.25 -4.09 10.31
CA VAL A 65 12.58 -3.92 11.61
C VAL A 65 12.99 -5.05 12.57
N LYS A 66 12.96 -6.31 12.12
CA LYS A 66 13.37 -7.47 12.93
C LYS A 66 14.81 -7.36 13.43
N GLN A 67 15.71 -6.83 12.60
CA GLN A 67 17.12 -6.62 12.93
C GLN A 67 17.37 -5.30 13.67
N ARG A 68 16.30 -4.60 14.09
CA ARG A 68 16.34 -3.31 14.80
C ARG A 68 17.10 -2.21 14.04
N GLN A 69 17.14 -2.30 12.72
CA GLN A 69 17.74 -1.30 11.81
C GLN A 69 16.73 -0.18 11.49
N PHE A 70 16.11 0.40 12.53
CA PHE A 70 14.98 1.34 12.36
C PHE A 70 15.38 2.62 11.61
N GLU A 71 16.59 3.08 11.82
CA GLU A 71 17.13 4.27 11.15
C GLU A 71 17.35 3.99 9.65
N VAL A 72 17.86 2.80 9.33
CA VAL A 72 18.04 2.35 7.93
C VAL A 72 16.69 2.17 7.26
N PHE A 73 15.72 1.56 7.95
CA PHE A 73 14.33 1.47 7.50
C PHE A 73 13.78 2.86 7.17
N TYR A 74 13.92 3.86 8.05
CA TYR A 74 13.50 5.23 7.75
C TYR A 74 14.18 5.79 6.49
N GLN A 75 15.49 5.59 6.36
CA GLN A 75 16.25 6.16 5.26
C GLN A 75 15.95 5.50 3.91
N GLN A 76 15.62 4.22 3.89
CA GLN A 76 15.45 3.48 2.64
C GLN A 76 13.98 3.21 2.27
N ALA A 77 13.06 3.18 3.24
CA ALA A 77 11.67 2.83 2.98
C ALA A 77 10.89 4.00 2.37
N PHE A 78 10.96 5.19 2.96
CA PHE A 78 9.98 6.24 2.67
C PHE A 78 10.32 7.07 1.43
N ALA A 79 9.29 7.35 0.63
CA ALA A 79 9.36 8.31 -0.46
C ALA A 79 9.72 9.72 0.06
N PRO A 80 10.43 10.56 -0.73
CA PRO A 80 10.91 11.87 -0.27
C PRO A 80 9.83 12.82 0.25
N ASN A 81 8.62 12.76 -0.31
CA ASN A 81 7.48 13.54 0.17
C ASN A 81 7.06 13.11 1.58
N LEU A 82 7.02 11.81 1.85
CA LEU A 82 6.60 11.29 3.16
C LEU A 82 7.63 11.56 4.26
N LYS A 83 8.93 11.59 3.91
CA LYS A 83 10.00 12.01 4.83
C LYS A 83 9.89 13.47 5.30
N LYS A 84 9.08 14.31 4.63
CA LYS A 84 8.80 15.68 5.10
C LYS A 84 7.72 15.72 6.16
N GLU A 85 6.88 14.68 6.23
CA GLU A 85 5.72 14.61 7.12
C GLU A 85 6.01 13.77 8.36
N ILE A 86 6.84 12.73 8.23
CA ILE A 86 7.20 11.82 9.31
C ILE A 86 8.67 12.03 9.66
N SER A 87 8.96 12.31 10.94
CA SER A 87 10.34 12.40 11.41
C SER A 87 10.92 11.00 11.70
N GLN A 88 12.24 10.83 11.47
CA GLN A 88 12.96 9.62 11.85
C GLN A 88 12.72 9.26 13.32
N LYS A 89 12.79 10.25 14.21
CA LYS A 89 12.59 10.07 15.66
C LYS A 89 11.21 9.49 15.96
N SER A 90 10.16 10.03 15.33
CA SER A 90 8.78 9.57 15.56
C SER A 90 8.60 8.11 15.14
N LEU A 91 9.19 7.72 14.00
CA LEU A 91 9.11 6.34 13.52
C LEU A 91 9.90 5.37 14.39
N VAL A 92 11.14 5.72 14.76
CA VAL A 92 11.95 4.90 15.67
C VAL A 92 11.22 4.70 16.99
N SER A 93 10.67 5.79 17.56
CA SER A 93 9.90 5.72 18.81
C SER A 93 8.66 4.82 18.67
N LEU A 94 7.96 4.85 17.52
CA LEU A 94 6.83 3.97 17.26
C LEU A 94 7.25 2.49 17.31
N LEU A 95 8.31 2.12 16.58
CA LEU A 95 8.79 0.74 16.50
C LEU A 95 9.32 0.23 17.85
N GLU A 96 10.06 1.07 18.58
CA GLU A 96 10.53 0.77 19.93
C GLU A 96 9.38 0.59 20.93
N ASN A 97 8.34 1.42 20.84
CA ASN A 97 7.16 1.28 21.69
C ASN A 97 6.41 -0.02 21.42
N VAL A 98 6.29 -0.43 20.15
CA VAL A 98 5.72 -1.74 19.78
C VAL A 98 6.52 -2.87 20.42
N GLU A 99 7.87 -2.86 20.31
CA GLU A 99 8.70 -3.88 20.96
C GLU A 99 8.59 -3.87 22.49
N LYS A 100 8.54 -2.67 23.09
CA LYS A 100 8.42 -2.52 24.55
C LYS A 100 7.09 -3.08 25.07
N GLU A 101 6.01 -2.86 24.33
CA GLU A 101 4.67 -3.28 24.73
C GLU A 101 4.46 -4.78 24.47
N PHE A 102 4.85 -5.27 23.29
CA PHE A 102 4.49 -6.60 22.79
C PHE A 102 5.64 -7.61 22.77
N GLY A 103 6.84 -7.22 23.20
CA GLY A 103 8.05 -8.04 23.20
C GLY A 103 8.81 -7.98 21.87
N ALA A 104 9.86 -8.79 21.70
CA ALA A 104 10.62 -8.81 20.46
C ALA A 104 9.82 -9.43 19.30
N MET A 105 10.10 -9.00 18.06
CA MET A 105 9.57 -9.64 16.87
C MET A 105 10.13 -11.06 16.75
N GLN A 106 9.26 -12.07 16.75
CA GLN A 106 9.62 -13.48 16.62
C GLN A 106 9.81 -13.85 15.15
N GLY A 107 8.94 -13.36 14.27
CA GLY A 107 9.06 -13.61 12.84
C GLY A 107 7.84 -13.23 12.02
N TYR A 108 7.89 -13.65 10.77
CA TYR A 108 6.84 -13.55 9.78
C TYR A 108 7.09 -14.63 8.72
N LYS A 109 6.09 -14.87 7.88
CA LYS A 109 6.16 -15.81 6.76
C LYS A 109 6.50 -15.07 5.46
N PRO A 110 7.68 -15.27 4.84
CA PRO A 110 8.07 -14.53 3.63
C PRO A 110 7.11 -14.70 2.46
N MET A 111 6.52 -15.88 2.30
CA MET A 111 5.60 -16.22 1.21
C MET A 111 4.12 -16.12 1.61
N GLN A 112 3.81 -15.59 2.79
CA GLN A 112 2.46 -15.09 3.11
C GLN A 112 2.29 -13.72 2.45
N TRP A 113 1.21 -13.49 1.72
CA TRP A 113 1.00 -12.19 1.06
C TRP A 113 -0.46 -11.82 0.99
N TYR A 114 -0.74 -10.53 1.15
CA TYR A 114 -2.04 -9.92 0.92
C TYR A 114 -1.81 -8.58 0.23
N PHE A 115 -2.41 -8.39 -0.92
CA PHE A 115 -2.39 -7.14 -1.68
C PHE A 115 -3.80 -6.57 -1.76
N HIS A 116 -3.93 -5.32 -1.36
CA HIS A 116 -5.08 -4.49 -1.69
C HIS A 116 -4.66 -3.48 -2.74
N ILE A 117 -5.30 -3.53 -3.90
CA ILE A 117 -5.06 -2.67 -5.05
C ILE A 117 -6.19 -1.66 -5.07
N SER A 118 -5.85 -0.38 -5.04
CA SER A 118 -6.83 0.70 -5.13
C SER A 118 -6.42 1.70 -6.21
N THR A 119 -7.37 2.45 -6.74
CA THR A 119 -7.12 3.64 -7.56
C THR A 119 -7.87 4.81 -6.96
N GLU A 120 -7.16 5.86 -6.61
CA GLU A 120 -7.74 7.09 -6.05
C GLU A 120 -7.26 8.28 -6.87
N ASN A 121 -8.18 9.12 -7.33
CA ASN A 121 -7.88 10.29 -8.16
C ASN A 121 -7.00 9.98 -9.38
N GLY A 122 -7.19 8.80 -9.99
CA GLY A 122 -6.42 8.35 -11.15
C GLY A 122 -5.02 7.80 -10.84
N VAL A 123 -4.63 7.74 -9.56
CA VAL A 123 -3.35 7.14 -9.13
C VAL A 123 -3.62 5.74 -8.59
N ALA A 124 -2.92 4.75 -9.13
CA ALA A 124 -3.03 3.37 -8.67
C ALA A 124 -2.04 3.09 -7.53
N TYR A 125 -2.53 2.41 -6.51
CA TYR A 125 -1.80 2.04 -5.31
C TYR A 125 -1.85 0.52 -5.10
N VAL A 126 -0.83 0.01 -4.44
CA VAL A 126 -0.84 -1.36 -3.91
C VAL A 126 -0.41 -1.31 -2.45
N MET A 127 -1.29 -1.75 -1.57
CA MET A 127 -0.98 -1.98 -0.16
C MET A 127 -0.62 -3.46 0.02
N SER A 128 0.60 -3.71 0.47
CA SER A 128 1.07 -5.02 0.93
C SER A 128 0.81 -5.15 2.42
N GLN A 129 0.04 -6.16 2.82
CA GLN A 129 -0.18 -6.51 4.21
C GLN A 129 0.57 -7.82 4.54
N LYS A 130 1.32 -7.78 5.63
CA LYS A 130 2.10 -8.90 6.16
C LYS A 130 1.73 -9.16 7.60
N ILE A 131 1.58 -10.43 7.94
CA ILE A 131 1.35 -10.88 9.31
C ILE A 131 2.70 -11.05 10.00
N VAL A 132 2.88 -10.38 11.14
CA VAL A 132 4.11 -10.35 11.92
C VAL A 132 3.80 -10.78 13.35
N ASP A 133 4.58 -11.73 13.85
CA ASP A 133 4.48 -12.28 15.18
C ASP A 133 5.44 -11.57 16.13
N TYR A 134 4.89 -11.01 17.20
CA TYR A 134 5.63 -10.57 18.39
C TYR A 134 5.40 -11.57 19.53
N GLU A 135 6.15 -11.46 20.63
CA GLU A 135 6.04 -12.40 21.77
C GLU A 135 4.62 -12.48 22.36
N LYS A 136 3.91 -11.35 22.42
CA LYS A 136 2.61 -11.26 23.10
C LYS A 136 1.42 -11.21 22.15
N GLU A 137 1.62 -10.79 20.90
CA GLU A 137 0.53 -10.42 20.01
C GLU A 137 0.95 -10.51 18.54
N ARG A 138 -0.04 -10.59 17.65
CA ARG A 138 0.15 -10.62 16.21
C ARG A 138 -0.33 -9.34 15.55
N TYR A 139 0.51 -8.81 14.66
CA TYR A 139 0.28 -7.53 14.00
C TYR A 139 0.22 -7.65 12.48
N HIS A 140 -0.52 -6.73 11.88
CA HIS A 140 -0.47 -6.43 10.46
C HIS A 140 0.47 -5.27 10.22
N PHE A 141 1.52 -5.53 9.45
CA PHE A 141 2.33 -4.49 8.83
C PHE A 141 1.74 -4.20 7.46
N ARG A 142 1.42 -2.94 7.20
CA ARG A 142 0.85 -2.47 5.94
C ARG A 142 1.79 -1.46 5.30
N PHE A 143 2.23 -1.77 4.10
CA PHE A 143 3.11 -0.94 3.29
C PHE A 143 2.38 -0.49 2.03
N VAL A 144 2.28 0.81 1.78
CA VAL A 144 1.57 1.36 0.63
C VAL A 144 2.57 1.85 -0.40
N PHE A 145 2.40 1.42 -1.65
CA PHE A 145 3.24 1.79 -2.79
C PHE A 145 2.39 2.45 -3.87
N ALA A 146 2.94 3.46 -4.55
CA ALA A 146 2.36 4.00 -5.78
C ALA A 146 2.80 3.14 -6.97
N GLN A 147 1.87 2.54 -7.72
CA GLN A 147 2.22 1.63 -8.83
C GLN A 147 2.98 2.32 -9.97
N GLY A 148 2.76 3.62 -10.19
CA GLY A 148 3.50 4.43 -11.16
C GLY A 148 4.81 5.03 -10.64
N GLY A 149 5.20 4.72 -9.39
CA GLY A 149 6.40 5.27 -8.73
C GLY A 149 7.54 4.25 -8.59
N ASP A 150 8.53 4.61 -7.77
CA ASP A 150 9.60 3.69 -7.38
C ASP A 150 9.06 2.69 -6.34
N LEU A 151 8.81 1.45 -6.76
CA LEU A 151 8.31 0.36 -5.88
C LEU A 151 9.31 -0.08 -4.81
N ARG A 152 10.52 0.49 -4.76
CA ARG A 152 11.44 0.35 -3.62
C ARG A 152 11.08 1.27 -2.46
N GLN A 153 10.20 2.24 -2.69
CA GLN A 153 9.77 3.22 -1.70
C GLN A 153 8.28 3.11 -1.37
N ILE A 154 7.96 3.30 -0.09
CA ILE A 154 6.60 3.37 0.41
C ILE A 154 6.14 4.81 0.57
N ILE A 155 4.86 5.02 0.31
CA ILE A 155 4.13 6.27 0.52
C ILE A 155 3.14 6.15 1.69
N GLY A 156 3.20 5.03 2.43
CA GLY A 156 2.41 4.82 3.63
C GLY A 156 2.92 3.61 4.40
N PHE A 157 2.90 3.72 5.72
CA PHE A 157 3.25 2.63 6.64
C PHE A 157 2.28 2.63 7.82
N HIS A 158 1.71 1.47 8.13
CA HIS A 158 0.80 1.31 9.26
C HIS A 158 1.05 -0.02 9.96
N ILE A 159 1.02 0.01 11.29
CA ILE A 159 1.07 -1.16 12.17
C ILE A 159 -0.24 -1.19 12.95
N GLY A 160 -0.93 -2.33 12.95
CA GLY A 160 -2.12 -2.50 13.79
C GLY A 160 -2.43 -3.95 14.09
N PRO A 161 -3.29 -4.22 15.08
CA PRO A 161 -3.64 -5.58 15.46
C PRO A 161 -4.29 -6.32 14.28
N ARG A 162 -4.06 -7.64 14.22
CA ARG A 162 -4.85 -8.52 13.36
C ARG A 162 -6.27 -8.59 13.95
N ARG A 163 -7.23 -7.92 13.33
CA ARG A 163 -8.65 -7.95 13.70
C ARG A 163 -9.37 -9.05 12.95
#